data_AF-B1FVP5-F1
#
_entry.id   AF-B1FVP5-F1
#
_cell.length_a   1.000
_cell.length_b   1.000
_cell.length_c   1.000
_cell.angle_alpha   90.00
_cell.angle_beta   90.00
_cell.angle_gamma   90.00
#
_symmetry.space_group_name_H-M   'P 1'
#
loop_
_entity.id
_entity.type
_entity.pdbx_description
1 polymer ?
#
loop_
_entity_poly.entity_id
_entity_poly.type
_entity_poly.pdbx_seq_one_letter_code
_entity_poly.pdbx_strand_id
1 'polypeptide(L)'
;MKTSTLFTSTLAVALLASLTPYRASADDSPSPCSSLKRIVAAAPDGFTALSPDDGKGVAQPYGDDAQCSAARGSYQCMWTPHRDAGSSADALQAVAADIASCLPDATHDQNSPGRQHFYLGAPARRTQITLTSAGSGKLRLSVSGK
;
A
#
# COMPACT_ATOMS: atom_id res chain seq x y z
N MET A 1 9.34 -60.45 48.19
CA MET A 1 8.54 -59.73 47.17
C MET A 1 9.24 -58.39 46.98
N LYS A 2 10.11 -58.20 45.96
CA LYS A 2 9.80 -57.63 44.62
C LYS A 2 8.86 -56.43 44.76
N THR A 3 9.27 -55.18 44.56
CA THR A 3 9.65 -54.43 43.32
C THR A 3 9.55 -52.95 43.73
N SER A 4 10.10 -51.89 43.13
CA SER A 4 11.03 -51.65 42.02
C SER A 4 11.39 -50.16 42.09
N THR A 5 12.62 -49.88 41.68
CA THR A 5 13.26 -48.60 41.36
C THR A 5 12.43 -47.70 40.45
N LEU A 6 12.53 -46.37 40.58
CA LEU A 6 12.55 -45.45 39.44
C LEU A 6 13.44 -44.22 39.73
N PHE A 7 14.55 -44.14 38.98
CA PHE A 7 15.34 -42.94 38.75
C PHE A 7 14.62 -42.06 37.72
N THR A 8 14.53 -40.75 37.97
CA THR A 8 14.08 -39.77 36.97
C THR A 8 15.13 -38.69 36.79
N SER A 9 15.86 -38.80 35.67
CA SER A 9 16.76 -37.78 35.14
C SER A 9 15.96 -36.64 34.53
N THR A 10 16.20 -35.39 34.98
CA THR A 10 15.68 -34.19 34.32
C THR A 10 16.74 -33.59 33.40
N LEU A 11 16.58 -33.74 32.09
CA LEU A 11 17.27 -32.96 31.07
C LEU A 11 16.64 -31.56 31.00
N ALA A 12 17.42 -30.50 31.23
CA ALA A 12 17.02 -29.13 30.96
C ALA A 12 17.51 -28.73 29.55
N VAL A 13 16.60 -28.58 28.60
CA VAL A 13 16.89 -27.99 27.28
C VAL A 13 16.54 -26.50 27.34
N ALA A 14 17.55 -25.64 27.32
CA ALA A 14 17.37 -24.20 27.19
C ALA A 14 17.28 -23.82 25.70
N LEU A 15 16.07 -23.57 25.21
CA LEU A 15 15.83 -22.97 23.89
C LEU A 15 15.78 -21.44 24.04
N LEU A 16 16.88 -20.78 23.66
CA LEU A 16 16.92 -19.34 23.46
C LEU A 16 16.24 -19.01 22.13
N ALA A 17 14.93 -18.78 22.16
CA ALA A 17 14.21 -18.21 21.04
C ALA A 17 14.60 -16.74 20.88
N SER A 18 15.33 -16.43 19.81
CA SER A 18 15.63 -15.06 19.37
C SER A 18 14.34 -14.37 18.93
N LEU A 19 13.70 -13.67 19.86
CA LEU A 19 12.61 -12.73 19.56
C LEU A 19 13.22 -11.51 18.86
N THR A 20 13.16 -11.48 17.53
CA THR A 20 13.33 -10.24 16.79
C THR A 20 12.18 -9.31 17.18
N PRO A 21 12.46 -8.07 17.65
CA PRO A 21 11.40 -7.13 17.97
C PRO A 21 10.72 -6.71 16.66
N TYR A 22 9.55 -7.25 16.40
CA TYR A 22 8.60 -6.68 15.45
C TYR A 22 8.22 -5.30 16.02
N ARG A 23 8.79 -4.23 15.47
CA ARG A 23 8.34 -2.87 15.78
C ARG A 23 7.00 -2.66 15.09
N ALA A 24 5.93 -3.16 15.70
CA ALA A 24 4.59 -2.67 15.43
C ALA A 24 4.53 -1.23 15.97
N SER A 25 4.44 -0.26 15.07
CA SER A 25 4.21 1.13 15.46
C SER A 25 2.71 1.26 15.72
N ALA A 26 2.28 1.95 16.78
CA ALA A 26 0.85 2.13 17.07
C ALA A 26 0.06 2.90 16.00
N ASP A 27 0.70 3.24 14.88
CA ASP A 27 0.16 3.85 13.66
C ASP A 27 0.10 2.82 12.50
N ASP A 28 -0.11 1.54 12.82
CA ASP A 28 -0.24 0.45 11.84
C ASP A 28 -1.60 0.47 11.08
N SER A 29 -2.45 1.48 11.34
CA SER A 29 -3.58 1.76 10.44
C SER A 29 -3.01 2.20 9.09
N PRO A 30 -3.47 1.61 7.96
CA PRO A 30 -3.00 2.01 6.64
C PRO A 30 -3.25 3.50 6.43
N SER A 31 -2.19 4.31 6.44
CA SER A 31 -2.25 5.72 6.07
C SER A 31 -2.02 5.84 4.56
N PRO A 32 -2.49 6.92 3.92
CA PRO A 32 -2.23 7.17 2.50
C PRO A 32 -0.76 7.03 2.16
N CYS A 33 0.11 7.58 3.01
CA CYS A 33 1.55 7.51 2.80
C CYS A 33 2.14 6.12 2.94
N SER A 34 1.74 5.32 3.94
CA SER A 34 2.30 3.97 4.12
C SER A 34 1.88 3.04 2.97
N SER A 35 0.61 3.12 2.54
CA SER A 35 0.12 2.40 1.37
C SER A 35 0.81 2.84 0.08
N LEU A 36 0.91 4.15 -0.20
CA LEU A 36 1.58 4.65 -1.40
C LEU A 36 3.04 4.22 -1.48
N LYS A 37 3.79 4.36 -0.37
CA LYS A 37 5.20 3.95 -0.31
C LYS A 37 5.36 2.45 -0.54
N ARG A 38 4.49 1.63 0.05
CA ARG A 38 4.49 0.18 -0.14
C ARG A 38 4.22 -0.22 -1.59
N ILE A 39 3.22 0.39 -2.23
CA ILE A 39 2.90 0.10 -3.65
C ILE A 39 4.04 0.54 -4.56
N VAL A 40 4.59 1.73 -4.37
CA VAL A 40 5.69 2.26 -5.20
C VAL A 40 6.98 1.46 -5.00
N ALA A 41 7.27 1.01 -3.77
CA ALA A 41 8.43 0.15 -3.49
C ALA A 41 8.37 -1.22 -4.19
N ALA A 42 7.18 -1.68 -4.58
CA ALA A 42 7.01 -2.90 -5.36
C ALA A 42 7.33 -2.71 -6.85
N ALA A 43 7.45 -1.48 -7.35
CA ALA A 43 7.76 -1.22 -8.74
C ALA A 43 9.24 -1.55 -9.08
N PRO A 44 9.57 -1.82 -10.36
CA PRO A 44 8.65 -1.98 -11.48
C PRO A 44 8.04 -3.40 -11.61
N ASP A 45 8.65 -4.42 -10.99
CA ASP A 45 8.36 -5.83 -11.30
C ASP A 45 7.67 -6.61 -10.16
N GLY A 46 7.65 -6.05 -8.94
CA GLY A 46 7.20 -6.72 -7.72
C GLY A 46 5.71 -6.57 -7.41
N PHE A 47 4.91 -5.95 -8.27
CA PHE A 47 3.49 -5.69 -8.00
C PHE A 47 2.67 -6.97 -7.70
N THR A 48 3.05 -8.13 -8.24
CA THR A 48 2.35 -9.40 -7.97
C THR A 48 2.47 -9.88 -6.54
N ALA A 49 3.38 -9.32 -5.73
CA ALA A 49 3.49 -9.59 -4.30
C ALA A 49 2.53 -8.73 -3.45
N LEU A 50 1.85 -7.74 -4.07
CA LEU A 50 0.86 -6.92 -3.39
C LEU A 50 -0.48 -7.66 -3.30
N SER A 51 -1.14 -7.50 -2.17
CA SER A 51 -2.52 -7.92 -1.93
C SER A 51 -3.47 -6.75 -2.16
N PRO A 52 -4.79 -6.99 -2.38
CA PRO A 52 -5.77 -5.92 -2.47
C PRO A 52 -5.80 -4.96 -1.26
N ASP A 53 -5.42 -5.44 -0.08
CA ASP A 53 -5.43 -4.65 1.16
C ASP A 53 -4.33 -3.57 1.17
N ASP A 54 -3.24 -3.77 0.42
CA ASP A 54 -2.10 -2.84 0.38
C ASP A 54 -2.49 -1.46 -0.16
N GLY A 55 -3.56 -1.38 -0.94
CA GLY A 55 -4.05 -0.14 -1.54
C GLY A 55 -5.24 0.51 -0.86
N LYS A 56 -5.85 -0.14 0.14
CA LYS A 56 -7.02 0.42 0.84
C LYS A 56 -6.70 1.74 1.54
N GLY A 57 -5.50 1.86 2.11
CA GLY A 57 -5.06 3.09 2.79
C GLY A 57 -4.93 4.30 1.86
N VAL A 58 -4.75 4.10 0.54
CA VAL A 58 -4.68 5.22 -0.42
C VAL A 58 -6.05 5.87 -0.66
N ALA A 59 -7.12 5.08 -0.54
CA ALA A 59 -8.48 5.59 -0.71
C ALA A 59 -8.98 6.31 0.55
N GLN A 60 -8.39 6.06 1.72
CA GLN A 60 -8.74 6.75 2.96
C GLN A 60 -8.04 8.12 3.02
N PRO A 61 -8.64 9.16 3.62
CA PRO A 61 -9.99 9.21 4.18
C PRO A 61 -11.07 9.48 3.13
N TYR A 62 -10.79 9.35 1.84
CA TYR A 62 -11.66 9.79 0.75
C TYR A 62 -12.75 8.79 0.35
N GLY A 63 -12.65 7.51 0.71
CA GLY A 63 -13.60 6.47 0.31
C GLY A 63 -13.31 5.11 0.95
N ASP A 64 -14.36 4.34 1.26
CA ASP A 64 -14.27 3.08 2.01
C ASP A 64 -14.37 1.82 1.13
N ASP A 65 -14.82 1.96 -0.12
CA ASP A 65 -15.15 0.83 -1.02
C ASP A 65 -14.02 0.49 -1.99
N ALA A 66 -12.77 0.72 -1.59
CA ALA A 66 -11.60 0.50 -2.43
C ALA A 66 -11.48 -0.95 -2.87
N GLN A 67 -11.48 -1.15 -4.19
CA GLN A 67 -11.23 -2.43 -4.84
C GLN A 67 -9.90 -2.35 -5.57
N CYS A 68 -8.93 -3.14 -5.13
CA CYS A 68 -7.59 -3.14 -5.71
C CYS A 68 -7.22 -4.48 -6.32
N SER A 69 -6.36 -4.45 -7.32
CA SER A 69 -5.83 -5.64 -7.99
C SER A 69 -4.37 -5.46 -8.40
N ALA A 70 -3.61 -6.53 -8.23
CA ALA A 70 -2.24 -6.65 -8.70
C ALA A 70 -2.20 -7.39 -10.03
N ALA A 71 -1.31 -6.95 -10.92
CA ALA A 71 -0.99 -7.62 -12.16
C ALA A 71 0.51 -7.56 -12.42
N ARG A 72 1.00 -8.31 -13.42
CA ARG A 72 2.39 -8.18 -13.87
C ARG A 72 2.64 -6.75 -14.35
N GLY A 73 3.55 -6.04 -13.68
CA GLY A 73 3.94 -4.67 -14.03
C GLY A 73 2.98 -3.55 -13.60
N SER A 74 1.87 -3.85 -12.90
CA SER A 74 0.99 -2.79 -12.37
C SER A 74 0.18 -3.19 -11.15
N TYR A 75 -0.26 -2.16 -10.41
CA TYR A 75 -1.20 -2.26 -9.31
C TYR A 75 -2.26 -1.17 -9.45
N GLN A 76 -3.53 -1.53 -9.33
CA GLN A 76 -4.64 -0.60 -9.55
C GLN A 76 -5.61 -0.64 -8.38
N CYS A 77 -6.20 0.51 -8.04
CA CYS A 77 -7.29 0.64 -7.09
C CYS A 77 -8.39 1.51 -7.67
N MET A 78 -9.64 1.19 -7.35
CA MET A 78 -10.81 1.98 -7.72
C MET A 78 -11.75 2.11 -6.53
N TRP A 79 -12.26 3.31 -6.28
CA TRP A 79 -13.16 3.60 -5.16
C TRP A 79 -14.15 4.71 -5.52
N THR A 80 -15.19 4.84 -4.71
CA THR A 80 -16.17 5.93 -4.75
C THR A 80 -15.77 6.95 -3.68
N PRO A 81 -15.52 8.21 -4.05
CA PRO A 81 -15.32 9.27 -3.07
C PRO A 81 -16.52 9.42 -2.14
N HIS A 82 -16.27 9.75 -0.88
CA HIS A 82 -17.30 10.13 0.08
C HIS A 82 -18.05 11.38 -0.41
N ARG A 83 -19.29 11.51 0.04
CA ARG A 83 -20.19 12.60 -0.40
C ARG A 83 -19.78 13.98 0.13
N ASP A 84 -19.03 14.02 1.22
CA ASP A 84 -18.49 15.22 1.86
C ASP A 84 -17.16 15.69 1.24
N ALA A 85 -16.52 14.87 0.39
CA ALA A 85 -15.32 15.23 -0.35
C ALA A 85 -15.56 16.25 -1.48
N GLY A 86 -16.77 16.82 -1.58
CA GLY A 86 -17.15 17.75 -2.65
C GLY A 86 -17.37 17.05 -3.99
N SER A 87 -16.77 17.56 -5.06
CA SER A 87 -16.82 16.93 -6.37
C SER A 87 -15.79 15.80 -6.51
N SER A 88 -15.96 14.90 -7.47
CA SER A 88 -14.93 13.89 -7.79
C SER A 88 -13.60 14.54 -8.20
N ALA A 89 -13.62 15.77 -8.74
CA ALA A 89 -12.41 16.51 -9.07
C ALA A 89 -11.67 16.98 -7.79
N ASP A 90 -12.41 17.45 -6.78
CA ASP A 90 -11.83 17.87 -5.49
C ASP A 90 -11.21 16.66 -4.77
N ALA A 91 -11.92 15.53 -4.75
CA ALA A 91 -11.39 14.28 -4.19
C ALA A 91 -10.13 13.81 -4.94
N LEU A 92 -10.11 13.92 -6.27
CA LEU A 92 -8.95 13.59 -7.09
C LEU A 92 -7.76 14.53 -6.80
N GLN A 93 -8.00 15.82 -6.59
CA GLN A 93 -6.97 16.77 -6.20
C GLN A 93 -6.42 16.50 -4.80
N ALA A 94 -7.28 16.13 -3.85
CA ALA A 94 -6.87 15.82 -2.48
C ALA A 94 -5.94 14.59 -2.45
N VAL A 95 -6.30 13.51 -3.14
CA VAL A 95 -5.43 12.32 -3.26
C VAL A 95 -4.12 12.66 -3.98
N ALA A 96 -4.14 13.55 -4.96
CA ALA A 96 -2.92 14.00 -5.62
C ALA A 96 -2.00 14.82 -4.70
N ALA A 97 -2.58 15.61 -3.79
CA ALA A 97 -1.81 16.30 -2.74
C ALA A 97 -1.16 15.31 -1.77
N ASP A 98 -1.85 14.22 -1.42
CA ASP A 98 -1.28 13.13 -0.64
C ASP A 98 -0.14 12.44 -1.39
N ILE A 99 -0.30 12.14 -2.68
CA ILE A 99 0.78 11.57 -3.51
C ILE A 99 2.02 12.46 -3.48
N ALA A 100 1.87 13.76 -3.72
CA ALA A 100 2.98 14.72 -3.69
C ALA A 100 3.63 14.82 -2.30
N SER A 101 2.84 14.75 -1.23
CA SER A 101 3.33 14.84 0.15
C SER A 101 4.04 13.57 0.61
N CYS A 102 3.52 12.41 0.22
CA CYS A 102 4.02 11.11 0.64
C CYS A 102 5.23 10.63 -0.17
N LEU A 103 5.38 11.11 -1.41
CA LEU A 103 6.41 10.72 -2.37
C LEU A 103 7.21 11.94 -2.83
N PRO A 104 8.12 12.48 -2.01
CA PRO A 104 8.84 13.73 -2.30
C PRO A 104 9.75 13.64 -3.53
N ASP A 105 10.15 12.44 -3.95
CA ASP A 105 10.98 12.21 -5.14
C ASP A 105 10.15 12.06 -6.43
N ALA A 106 8.82 12.22 -6.36
CA ALA A 106 7.95 12.12 -7.51
C ALA A 106 7.86 13.44 -8.29
N THR A 107 8.07 13.36 -9.60
CA THR A 107 7.80 14.48 -10.49
C THR A 107 6.33 14.47 -10.90
N HIS A 108 5.62 15.56 -10.64
CA HIS A 108 4.26 15.81 -11.11
C HIS A 108 4.31 16.43 -12.51
N ASP A 109 3.95 15.68 -13.55
CA ASP A 109 4.05 16.12 -14.95
C ASP A 109 2.70 16.34 -15.65
N GLN A 110 1.59 15.94 -15.03
CA GLN A 110 0.27 16.34 -15.48
C GLN A 110 -0.65 16.67 -14.31
N ASN A 111 -1.21 17.88 -14.34
CA ASN A 111 -2.24 18.36 -13.42
C ASN A 111 -3.47 18.83 -14.22
N SER A 112 -4.52 18.02 -14.24
CA SER A 112 -5.80 18.37 -14.87
C SER A 112 -6.97 17.92 -14.00
N PRO A 113 -8.16 18.56 -14.09
CA PRO A 113 -9.29 18.25 -13.21
C PRO A 113 -9.74 16.78 -13.23
N GLY A 114 -9.53 16.05 -14.35
CA GLY A 114 -9.90 14.65 -14.48
C GLY A 114 -8.74 13.66 -14.38
N ARG A 115 -7.48 14.14 -14.34
CA ARG A 115 -6.29 13.29 -14.34
C ARG A 115 -5.08 13.98 -13.72
N GLN A 116 -4.39 13.25 -12.86
CA GLN A 116 -3.10 13.62 -12.27
C GLN A 116 -2.09 12.53 -12.62
N HIS A 117 -0.87 12.92 -12.93
CA HIS A 117 0.19 11.97 -13.27
C HIS A 117 1.50 12.34 -12.62
N PHE A 118 2.11 11.35 -11.98
CA PHE A 118 3.42 11.46 -11.37
C PHE A 118 4.31 10.36 -11.90
N TYR A 119 5.62 10.60 -11.85
CA TYR A 119 6.59 9.54 -12.05
C TYR A 119 7.77 9.62 -11.10
N LEU A 120 8.39 8.46 -10.84
CA LEU A 120 9.58 8.31 -10.02
C LEU A 120 10.65 7.50 -10.78
N GLY A 121 11.91 7.82 -10.50
CA GLY A 121 13.06 7.07 -11.01
C GLY A 121 13.50 7.43 -12.43
N ALA A 122 14.57 6.76 -12.87
CA ALA A 122 15.20 7.00 -14.16
C ALA A 122 14.32 6.52 -15.34
N PRO A 123 14.45 7.11 -16.55
CA PRO A 123 13.62 6.75 -17.70
C PRO A 123 13.56 5.26 -18.06
N ALA A 124 14.61 4.49 -17.75
CA ALA A 124 14.71 3.06 -18.04
C ALA A 124 14.08 2.14 -16.97
N ARG A 125 13.70 2.69 -15.81
CA ARG A 125 13.07 1.95 -14.69
C ARG A 125 12.08 2.87 -13.99
N ARG A 126 11.18 3.47 -14.76
CA ARG A 126 10.32 4.54 -14.27
C ARG A 126 9.06 3.94 -13.67
N THR A 127 8.72 4.38 -12.46
CA THR A 127 7.40 4.11 -11.87
C THR A 127 6.46 5.22 -12.28
N GLN A 128 5.31 4.89 -12.84
CA GLN A 128 4.25 5.83 -13.20
C GLN A 128 3.11 5.70 -12.20
N ILE A 129 2.56 6.83 -11.78
CA ILE A 129 1.40 6.89 -10.89
C ILE A 129 0.36 7.76 -11.58
N THR A 130 -0.74 7.16 -12.01
CA THR A 130 -1.87 7.86 -12.61
C THR A 130 -3.05 7.82 -11.65
N LEU A 131 -3.62 8.99 -11.37
CA LEU A 131 -4.91 9.12 -10.73
C LEU A 131 -5.91 9.72 -11.73
N THR A 132 -7.07 9.10 -11.92
CA THR A 132 -8.05 9.53 -12.91
C THR A 132 -9.47 9.30 -12.42
N SER A 133 -10.42 10.09 -12.94
CA SER A 133 -11.83 9.73 -12.85
C SER A 133 -12.12 8.47 -13.67
N ALA A 134 -12.87 7.52 -13.11
CA ALA A 134 -13.17 6.22 -13.69
C ALA A 134 -14.60 6.11 -14.26
N GLY A 135 -15.31 7.24 -14.37
CA GLY A 135 -16.74 7.27 -14.67
C GLY A 135 -17.60 6.92 -13.46
N SER A 136 -18.91 7.18 -13.54
CA SER A 136 -19.87 6.89 -12.47
C SER A 136 -19.50 7.46 -11.10
N GLY A 137 -18.78 8.60 -11.08
CA GLY A 137 -18.31 9.25 -9.86
C GLY A 137 -17.15 8.56 -9.14
N LYS A 138 -16.56 7.50 -9.69
CA LYS A 138 -15.44 6.76 -9.09
C LYS A 138 -14.08 7.36 -9.46
N LEU A 139 -13.09 7.15 -8.60
CA LEU A 139 -11.68 7.42 -8.87
C LEU A 139 -10.92 6.12 -9.11
N ARG A 140 -9.87 6.19 -9.92
CA ARG A 140 -8.93 5.09 -10.16
C ARG A 140 -7.50 5.57 -9.96
N LEU A 141 -6.76 4.86 -9.11
CA LEU A 141 -5.31 4.91 -9.02
C LEU A 141 -4.72 3.76 -9.84
N SER A 142 -3.68 4.03 -10.62
CA SER A 142 -2.88 3.04 -11.33
C SER A 142 -1.40 3.33 -11.11
N VAL A 143 -0.67 2.35 -10.59
CA VAL A 143 0.78 2.40 -10.45
C VAL A 143 1.37 1.34 -11.37
N SER A 144 2.33 1.72 -12.21
CA SER A 144 2.94 0.79 -13.17
C SER A 144 4.45 1.00 -13.31
N GLY A 145 5.15 -0.10 -13.60
CA GLY A 145 6.56 -0.09 -13.98
C GLY A 145 6.70 0.07 -15.49
N LYS A 146 7.70 0.85 -15.92
CA LYS A 146 8.14 0.96 -17.31
C LYS A 146 9.58 0.47 -17.43
#